data_AF-A0A973H3M7-F1
#
_entry.id   AF-A0A973H3M7-F1
#
_cell.length_a   1.000
_cell.length_b   1.000
_cell.length_c   1.000
_cell.angle_alpha   90.00
_cell.angle_beta   90.00
_cell.angle_gamma   90.00
#
_symmetry.space_group_name_H-M   'P 1'
#
loop_
_entity.id
_entity.type
_entity.pdbx_description
1 polymer ?
#
loop_
_entity_poly.entity_id
_entity_poly.type
_entity_poly.pdbx_seq_one_letter_code
_entity_poly.pdbx_strand_id
1 'polypeptide(L)'
;MTTASRHRPPPLPTPRGPLSAAVAAALQGASAPDGLPDSPVYGDDLQLALYTLYELHYRGFENVPDDLEWDSALLAFRAALEDRFLTALREDVPTTDTTATAALDALQVEPTADPDGTSVSFFLRDEGTLDQLREYAALRSLYHLKEADPHAWVIPRLHGRAKAGMVAVEFDEFGAGRPDEIHAELFADLMTDLKLETAYGHYVDAAPAEALATVNLMSLFGLHRALRGALVGHFAAV
;
A
#
# COMPACT_ATOMS: atom_id res chain seq x y z
N MET A 1 17.11 -13.96 16.06
CA MET A 1 17.06 -14.49 14.68
C MET A 1 16.43 -13.47 13.71
N THR A 2 16.53 -12.16 14.00
CA THR A 2 15.38 -11.25 13.86
C THR A 2 15.47 -10.18 12.76
N THR A 3 16.63 -9.92 12.15
CA THR A 3 16.75 -8.90 11.07
C THR A 3 16.84 -9.50 9.67
N ALA A 4 17.42 -10.69 9.51
CA ALA A 4 17.68 -11.28 8.19
C ALA A 4 16.43 -11.81 7.45
N SER A 5 15.31 -12.03 8.16
CA SER A 5 14.06 -12.51 7.57
C SER A 5 13.30 -11.39 6.83
N ARG A 6 13.37 -10.15 7.34
CA ARG A 6 12.63 -8.98 6.81
C ARG A 6 13.08 -8.56 5.41
N HIS A 7 14.35 -8.82 5.07
CA HIS A 7 14.92 -8.46 3.77
C HIS A 7 14.76 -9.54 2.70
N ARG A 8 14.13 -10.67 3.02
CA ARG A 8 13.86 -11.70 2.02
C ARG A 8 12.52 -11.42 1.35
N PRO A 9 12.42 -11.65 0.03
CA PRO A 9 11.13 -11.67 -0.63
C PRO A 9 10.19 -12.67 0.06
N PRO A 10 8.89 -12.36 0.22
CA PRO A 10 7.90 -13.30 0.72
C PRO A 10 7.55 -14.38 -0.32
N PRO A 11 6.95 -15.50 0.08
CA PRO A 11 6.32 -16.40 -0.87
C PRO A 11 5.16 -15.69 -1.59
N LEU A 12 4.78 -16.21 -2.76
CA LEU A 12 3.57 -15.75 -3.46
C LEU A 12 2.32 -15.97 -2.58
N PRO A 13 1.39 -15.01 -2.54
CA PRO A 13 0.15 -15.16 -1.78
C PRO A 13 -0.75 -16.25 -2.38
N THR A 14 -1.61 -16.82 -1.54
CA THR A 14 -2.62 -17.78 -1.96
C THR A 14 -3.67 -17.09 -2.84
N PRO A 15 -3.89 -17.52 -4.09
CA PRO A 15 -4.89 -16.90 -4.96
C PRO A 15 -6.32 -16.93 -4.37
N ARG A 16 -7.06 -15.84 -4.57
CA ARG A 16 -8.44 -15.65 -4.09
C ARG A 16 -9.49 -15.68 -5.19
N GLY A 17 -9.08 -15.89 -6.43
CA GLY A 17 -9.96 -16.03 -7.58
C GLY A 17 -9.19 -16.08 -8.90
N PRO A 18 -9.90 -16.01 -10.04
CA PRO A 18 -9.31 -16.14 -11.37
C PRO A 18 -8.21 -15.12 -11.67
N LEU A 19 -8.34 -13.87 -11.21
CA LEU A 19 -7.36 -12.81 -11.50
C LEU A 19 -6.03 -13.07 -10.78
N SER A 20 -6.09 -13.23 -9.46
CA SER A 20 -4.92 -13.50 -8.62
C SER A 20 -4.27 -14.85 -8.96
N ALA A 21 -5.06 -15.86 -9.35
CA ALA A 21 -4.54 -17.14 -9.80
C ALA A 21 -3.76 -17.03 -11.12
N ALA A 22 -4.27 -16.21 -12.05
CA ALA A 22 -3.61 -15.99 -13.32
C ALA A 22 -2.29 -15.20 -13.16
N VAL A 23 -2.26 -14.21 -12.26
CA VAL A 23 -1.01 -13.51 -11.89
C VAL A 23 0.00 -14.49 -11.28
N ALA A 24 -0.40 -15.28 -10.29
CA ALA A 24 0.49 -16.24 -9.64
C ALA A 24 1.06 -17.26 -10.64
N ALA A 25 0.23 -17.77 -11.56
CA ALA A 25 0.69 -18.69 -12.60
C ALA A 25 1.69 -18.02 -13.57
N ALA A 26 1.42 -16.78 -13.99
CA ALA A 26 2.32 -16.05 -14.88
C ALA A 26 3.68 -15.78 -14.23
N LEU A 27 3.71 -15.44 -12.93
CA LEU A 27 4.95 -15.27 -12.16
C LEU A 27 5.73 -16.58 -11.97
N GLN A 28 5.09 -17.73 -12.17
CA GLN A 28 5.71 -19.06 -12.18
C GLN A 28 6.07 -19.55 -13.60
N GLY A 29 6.01 -18.68 -14.61
CA GLY A 29 6.42 -18.96 -15.98
C GLY A 29 5.32 -19.46 -16.91
N ALA A 30 4.05 -19.43 -16.49
CA ALA A 30 2.94 -19.56 -17.42
C ALA A 30 2.85 -18.33 -18.35
N SER A 31 2.18 -18.49 -19.49
CA SER A 31 1.82 -17.33 -20.30
C SER A 31 0.96 -16.36 -19.50
N ALA A 32 1.14 -15.07 -19.78
CA ALA A 32 0.32 -14.03 -19.17
C ALA A 32 -1.19 -14.27 -19.44
N PRO A 33 -2.07 -13.76 -18.56
CA PRO A 33 -3.50 -14.03 -18.65
C PRO A 33 -4.10 -13.47 -19.94
N ASP A 34 -4.88 -14.29 -20.66
CA ASP A 34 -5.66 -13.82 -21.80
C ASP A 34 -6.98 -13.19 -21.31
N GLY A 35 -7.09 -11.87 -21.47
CA GLY A 35 -8.27 -11.11 -21.10
C GLY A 35 -8.45 -10.89 -19.60
N LEU A 36 -9.54 -10.20 -19.23
CA LEU A 36 -9.77 -9.75 -17.87
C LEU A 36 -11.13 -10.25 -17.36
N PRO A 37 -11.17 -11.39 -16.63
CA PRO A 37 -12.38 -11.87 -15.95
C PRO A 37 -13.10 -10.76 -15.18
N ASP A 38 -14.43 -10.83 -15.13
CA ASP A 38 -15.22 -9.91 -14.33
C ASP A 38 -15.03 -10.19 -12.84
N SER A 39 -14.87 -9.14 -12.03
CA SER A 39 -14.60 -9.23 -10.60
C SER A 39 -14.95 -7.90 -9.92
N PRO A 40 -15.53 -7.91 -8.70
CA PRO A 40 -15.78 -6.68 -7.95
C PRO A 40 -14.49 -5.88 -7.77
N VAL A 41 -14.55 -4.58 -8.07
CA VAL A 41 -13.37 -3.70 -8.07
C VAL A 41 -12.71 -3.58 -6.70
N TYR A 42 -13.50 -3.57 -5.62
CA TYR A 42 -12.99 -3.60 -4.24
C TYR A 42 -12.96 -5.01 -3.65
N GLY A 43 -13.13 -6.05 -4.48
CA GLY A 43 -13.14 -7.45 -4.05
C GLY A 43 -11.74 -8.04 -3.89
N ASP A 44 -11.67 -9.11 -3.09
CA ASP A 44 -10.43 -9.81 -2.73
C ASP A 44 -9.56 -10.20 -3.93
N ASP A 45 -10.17 -10.76 -4.97
CA ASP A 45 -9.41 -11.29 -6.12
C ASP A 45 -8.70 -10.19 -6.91
N LEU A 46 -9.41 -9.09 -7.21
CA LEU A 46 -8.83 -7.97 -7.95
C LEU A 46 -7.77 -7.25 -7.10
N GLN A 47 -8.05 -6.99 -5.82
CA GLN A 47 -7.12 -6.28 -4.95
C GLN A 47 -5.88 -7.10 -4.63
N LEU A 48 -5.99 -8.42 -4.49
CA LEU A 48 -4.81 -9.29 -4.33
C LEU A 48 -3.98 -9.37 -5.63
N ALA A 49 -4.63 -9.43 -6.79
CA ALA A 49 -3.93 -9.40 -8.08
C ALA A 49 -3.13 -8.09 -8.25
N LEU A 50 -3.74 -6.94 -7.96
CA LEU A 50 -3.05 -5.64 -7.98
C LEU A 50 -1.90 -5.59 -6.97
N TYR A 51 -2.12 -6.01 -5.72
CA TYR A 51 -1.08 -6.03 -4.69
C TYR A 51 0.13 -6.83 -5.16
N THR A 52 -0.09 -8.04 -5.67
CA THR A 52 0.97 -8.91 -6.20
C THR A 52 1.73 -8.24 -7.35
N LEU A 53 1.04 -7.58 -8.29
CA LEU A 53 1.69 -6.89 -9.41
C LEU A 53 2.45 -5.61 -9.00
N TYR A 54 2.04 -4.97 -7.90
CA TYR A 54 2.76 -3.82 -7.35
C TYR A 54 4.01 -4.23 -6.57
N GLU A 55 3.98 -5.36 -5.84
CA GLU A 55 5.14 -5.85 -5.08
C GLU A 55 6.37 -6.17 -5.94
N LEU A 56 6.18 -6.41 -7.25
CA LEU A 56 7.28 -6.52 -8.21
C LEU A 56 8.14 -5.25 -8.29
N HIS A 57 7.58 -4.08 -7.96
CA HIS A 57 8.28 -2.78 -7.96
C HIS A 57 8.89 -2.43 -6.58
N TYR A 58 8.82 -3.37 -5.62
CA TYR A 58 9.33 -3.21 -4.26
C TYR A 58 10.26 -4.37 -3.87
N ARG A 59 9.72 -5.41 -3.22
CA ARG A 59 10.50 -6.55 -2.67
C ARG A 59 10.43 -7.82 -3.52
N GLY A 60 9.55 -7.86 -4.53
CA GLY A 60 9.31 -9.06 -5.33
C GLY A 60 8.80 -10.24 -4.48
N PHE A 61 9.00 -11.46 -4.99
CA PHE A 61 8.59 -12.69 -4.32
C PHE A 61 9.66 -13.78 -4.44
N GLU A 62 9.62 -14.77 -3.55
CA GLU A 62 10.53 -15.91 -3.60
C GLU A 62 10.42 -16.65 -4.94
N ASN A 63 11.57 -16.92 -5.56
CA ASN A 63 11.69 -17.63 -6.84
C ASN A 63 10.99 -16.94 -8.03
N VAL A 64 10.68 -15.64 -7.93
CA VAL A 64 10.19 -14.82 -9.04
C VAL A 64 11.34 -13.94 -9.56
N PRO A 65 11.68 -13.99 -10.86
CA PRO A 65 12.73 -13.13 -11.42
C PRO A 65 12.41 -11.64 -11.32
N ASP A 66 13.39 -10.82 -10.91
CA ASP A 66 13.23 -9.38 -10.71
C ASP A 66 12.88 -8.62 -12.00
N ASP A 67 13.30 -9.12 -13.17
CA ASP A 67 13.03 -8.50 -14.47
C ASP A 67 11.56 -8.55 -14.89
N LEU A 68 10.74 -9.39 -14.24
CA LEU A 68 9.30 -9.44 -14.45
C LEU A 68 8.58 -8.16 -14.03
N GLU A 69 9.22 -7.27 -13.26
CA GLU A 69 8.67 -5.93 -12.99
C GLU A 69 8.40 -5.13 -14.28
N TRP A 70 9.13 -5.48 -15.37
CA TRP A 70 9.03 -4.87 -16.70
C TRP A 70 8.46 -5.81 -17.77
N ASP A 71 7.94 -6.98 -17.40
CA ASP A 71 7.28 -7.86 -18.37
C ASP A 71 6.08 -7.16 -19.02
N SER A 72 6.09 -7.05 -20.33
CA SER A 72 5.10 -6.27 -21.07
C SER A 72 3.67 -6.77 -20.90
N ALA A 73 3.48 -8.08 -20.70
CA ALA A 73 2.16 -8.67 -20.58
C ALA A 73 1.62 -8.52 -19.15
N LEU A 74 2.47 -8.65 -18.13
CA LEU A 74 2.12 -8.31 -16.74
C LEU A 74 1.79 -6.82 -16.59
N LEU A 75 2.56 -5.94 -17.22
CA LEU A 75 2.28 -4.50 -17.25
C LEU A 75 0.94 -4.18 -17.92
N ALA A 76 0.64 -4.83 -19.05
CA ALA A 76 -0.64 -4.67 -19.74
C ALA A 76 -1.82 -5.18 -18.89
N PHE A 77 -1.65 -6.32 -18.22
CA PHE A 77 -2.65 -6.87 -17.32
C PHE A 77 -2.89 -5.96 -16.10
N ARG A 78 -1.82 -5.47 -15.47
CA ARG A 78 -1.91 -4.50 -14.38
C ARG A 78 -2.65 -3.24 -14.81
N ALA A 79 -2.29 -2.66 -15.95
CA ALA A 79 -2.94 -1.45 -16.47
C ALA A 79 -4.46 -1.61 -16.63
N ALA A 80 -4.93 -2.80 -17.04
CA ALA A 80 -6.35 -3.08 -17.19
C ALA A 80 -7.08 -3.21 -15.83
N LEU A 81 -6.42 -3.74 -14.79
CA LEU A 81 -6.95 -3.74 -13.42
C LEU A 81 -6.95 -2.34 -12.81
N GLU A 82 -5.87 -1.59 -13.02
CA GLU A 82 -5.74 -0.19 -12.59
C GLU A 82 -6.82 0.70 -13.19
N ASP A 83 -7.17 0.51 -14.46
CA ASP A 83 -8.24 1.27 -15.13
C ASP A 83 -9.60 1.06 -14.44
N ARG A 84 -9.95 -0.19 -14.09
CA ARG A 84 -11.16 -0.49 -13.32
C ARG A 84 -11.13 0.17 -11.94
N PHE A 85 -10.01 0.02 -11.22
CA PHE A 85 -9.85 0.57 -9.88
C PHE A 85 -9.90 2.10 -9.86
N LEU A 86 -9.16 2.75 -10.75
CA LEU A 86 -9.14 4.20 -10.86
C LEU A 86 -10.48 4.78 -11.31
N THR A 87 -11.22 4.07 -12.17
CA THR A 87 -12.56 4.47 -12.58
C THR A 87 -13.51 4.47 -11.37
N ALA A 88 -13.55 3.37 -10.61
CA ALA A 88 -14.37 3.28 -9.40
C ALA A 88 -14.01 4.37 -8.36
N LEU A 89 -12.70 4.59 -8.12
CA LEU A 89 -12.25 5.64 -7.20
C LEU A 89 -12.73 7.04 -7.60
N ARG A 90 -12.76 7.34 -8.91
CA ARG A 90 -13.24 8.64 -9.41
C ARG A 90 -14.76 8.78 -9.34
N GLU A 91 -15.49 7.68 -9.49
CA GLU A 91 -16.95 7.65 -9.34
C GLU A 91 -17.37 7.82 -7.88
N ASP A 92 -16.68 7.14 -6.96
CA ASP A 92 -16.99 7.15 -5.52
C ASP A 92 -16.48 8.40 -4.80
N VAL A 93 -15.41 9.03 -5.32
CA VAL A 93 -14.82 10.26 -4.76
C VAL A 93 -14.87 11.37 -5.81
N PRO A 94 -16.07 11.95 -6.09
CA PRO A 94 -16.20 12.99 -7.08
C PRO A 94 -15.41 14.23 -6.66
N THR A 95 -14.72 14.83 -7.63
CA THR A 95 -13.98 16.08 -7.40
C THR A 95 -14.93 17.20 -7.01
N THR A 96 -14.61 17.90 -5.92
CA THR A 96 -15.34 19.09 -5.48
C THR A 96 -14.64 20.36 -5.97
N ASP A 97 -15.34 21.50 -5.93
CA ASP A 97 -14.76 22.82 -6.19
C ASP A 97 -13.90 23.34 -5.01
N THR A 98 -13.59 22.48 -4.03
CA THR A 98 -12.80 22.83 -2.85
C THR A 98 -11.33 23.03 -3.24
N THR A 99 -10.72 24.11 -2.72
CA THR A 99 -9.28 24.33 -2.91
C THR A 99 -8.46 23.39 -2.05
N ALA A 100 -7.24 23.04 -2.49
CA ALA A 100 -6.31 22.23 -1.68
C ALA A 100 -6.03 22.85 -0.30
N THR A 101 -5.94 24.18 -0.20
CA THR A 101 -5.78 24.87 1.09
C THR A 101 -6.98 24.64 2.00
N ALA A 102 -8.20 24.82 1.50
CA ALA A 102 -9.40 24.59 2.31
C ALA A 102 -9.54 23.12 2.74
N ALA A 103 -9.15 22.17 1.88
CA ALA A 103 -9.12 20.75 2.24
C ALA A 103 -8.10 20.47 3.36
N LEU A 104 -6.89 21.03 3.29
CA LEU A 104 -5.86 20.90 4.33
C LEU A 104 -6.26 21.60 5.63
N ASP A 105 -6.84 22.80 5.55
CA ASP A 105 -7.31 23.54 6.73
C ASP A 105 -8.36 22.72 7.50
N ALA A 106 -9.22 21.98 6.79
CA ALA A 106 -10.19 21.07 7.42
C ALA A 106 -9.51 19.87 8.11
N LEU A 107 -8.45 19.30 7.51
CA LEU A 107 -7.69 18.19 8.09
C LEU A 107 -6.88 18.58 9.33
N GLN A 108 -6.55 19.87 9.49
CA GLN A 108 -5.83 20.37 10.66
C GLN A 108 -6.70 20.50 11.92
N VAL A 109 -8.01 20.28 11.80
CA VAL A 109 -8.92 20.29 12.95
C VAL A 109 -8.96 18.89 13.55
N GLU A 110 -8.32 18.71 14.71
CA GLU A 110 -8.34 17.44 15.45
C GLU A 110 -9.77 17.06 15.85
N PRO A 111 -10.25 15.86 15.46
CA PRO A 111 -11.51 15.34 15.95
C PRO A 111 -11.41 15.03 17.45
N THR A 112 -12.13 15.78 18.29
CA THR A 112 -12.12 15.57 19.76
C THR A 112 -13.07 14.46 20.22
N ALA A 113 -13.85 13.89 19.30
CA ALA A 113 -14.80 12.82 19.54
C ALA A 113 -14.95 11.99 18.26
N ASP A 114 -15.61 10.83 18.39
CA ASP A 114 -16.03 10.00 17.26
C ASP A 114 -17.55 10.14 17.05
N PRO A 115 -18.02 11.23 16.38
CA PRO A 115 -19.44 11.50 16.24
C PRO A 115 -20.18 10.42 15.44
N ASP A 116 -19.47 9.71 14.56
CA ASP A 116 -20.05 8.72 13.65
C ASP A 116 -19.79 7.28 14.11
N GLY A 117 -19.00 7.07 15.17
CA GLY A 117 -18.69 5.75 15.73
C GLY A 117 -17.82 4.89 14.81
N THR A 118 -17.06 5.49 13.91
CA THR A 118 -16.27 4.80 12.88
C THR A 118 -14.77 4.89 13.10
N SER A 119 -14.30 5.62 14.11
CA SER A 119 -12.89 5.81 14.34
C SER A 119 -12.25 4.61 15.03
N VAL A 120 -11.33 3.97 14.29
CA VAL A 120 -10.51 2.87 14.81
C VAL A 120 -9.68 3.31 16.03
N SER A 121 -9.16 4.54 16.04
CA SER A 121 -8.34 5.04 17.15
C SER A 121 -9.15 5.23 18.43
N PHE A 122 -10.36 5.80 18.33
CA PHE A 122 -11.26 5.94 19.50
C PHE A 122 -11.72 4.55 19.98
N PHE A 123 -12.10 3.65 19.06
CA PHE A 123 -12.48 2.28 19.41
C PHE A 123 -11.35 1.52 20.13
N LEU A 124 -10.13 1.53 19.57
CA LEU A 124 -8.99 0.83 20.18
C LEU A 124 -8.61 1.40 21.56
N ARG A 125 -8.77 2.72 21.75
CA ARG A 125 -8.51 3.37 23.05
C ARG A 125 -9.54 2.97 24.11
N ASP A 126 -10.82 2.97 23.75
CA ASP A 126 -11.92 2.87 24.72
C ASP A 126 -12.38 1.42 24.94
N GLU A 127 -12.44 0.62 23.87
CA GLU A 127 -13.03 -0.73 23.84
C GLU A 127 -12.05 -1.80 23.33
N GLY A 128 -10.89 -1.39 22.80
CA GLY A 128 -9.94 -2.27 22.12
C GLY A 128 -9.35 -3.35 23.01
N THR A 129 -9.29 -4.56 22.46
CA THR A 129 -8.55 -5.68 23.06
C THR A 129 -7.14 -5.76 22.49
N LEU A 130 -6.23 -6.43 23.23
CA LEU A 130 -4.86 -6.68 22.76
C LEU A 130 -4.85 -7.49 21.45
N ASP A 131 -5.80 -8.41 21.26
CA ASP A 131 -5.88 -9.22 20.04
C ASP A 131 -6.34 -8.38 18.84
N GLN A 132 -7.24 -7.42 19.04
CA GLN A 132 -7.61 -6.45 17.99
C GLN A 132 -6.47 -5.49 17.67
N LEU A 133 -5.68 -5.06 18.67
CA LEU A 133 -4.50 -4.24 18.42
C LEU A 133 -3.44 -5.02 17.62
N ARG A 134 -3.26 -6.30 17.92
CA ARG A 134 -2.39 -7.22 17.15
C ARG A 134 -2.87 -7.39 15.72
N GLU A 135 -4.16 -7.63 15.53
CA GLU A 135 -4.78 -7.75 14.20
C GLU A 135 -4.58 -6.45 13.40
N TYR A 136 -4.86 -5.29 14.02
CA TYR A 136 -4.62 -3.99 13.41
C TYR A 136 -3.17 -3.82 12.96
N ALA A 137 -2.19 -4.08 13.83
CA ALA A 137 -0.77 -3.98 13.48
C ALA A 137 -0.36 -4.98 12.37
N ALA A 138 -0.89 -6.21 12.41
CA ALA A 138 -0.66 -7.22 11.37
C ALA A 138 -1.20 -6.78 10.01
N LEU A 139 -2.42 -6.24 9.93
CA LEU A 139 -3.00 -5.75 8.68
C LEU A 139 -2.26 -4.51 8.15
N ARG A 140 -1.85 -3.61 9.04
CA ARG A 140 -1.10 -2.39 8.71
C ARG A 140 0.33 -2.70 8.24
N SER A 141 0.91 -3.84 8.64
CA SER A 141 2.25 -4.26 8.22
C SER A 141 2.45 -4.33 6.71
N LEU A 142 1.38 -4.55 5.93
CA LEU A 142 1.45 -4.61 4.46
C LEU A 142 1.92 -3.31 3.80
N TYR A 143 1.70 -2.18 4.47
CA TYR A 143 2.27 -0.88 4.07
C TYR A 143 3.44 -0.49 4.98
N HIS A 144 3.26 -0.56 6.30
CA HIS A 144 4.24 0.05 7.21
C HIS A 144 5.62 -0.62 7.16
N LEU A 145 5.73 -1.89 6.74
CA LEU A 145 7.05 -2.52 6.54
C LEU A 145 7.77 -2.07 5.25
N LYS A 146 7.16 -1.20 4.45
CA LYS A 146 7.76 -0.49 3.30
C LYS A 146 7.47 1.02 3.35
N GLU A 147 7.17 1.57 4.52
CA GLU A 147 6.99 3.01 4.67
C GLU A 147 8.36 3.71 4.48
N ALA A 148 8.50 4.72 3.61
CA ALA A 148 7.51 5.41 2.78
C ALA A 148 7.65 5.13 1.26
N ASP A 149 8.15 3.95 0.85
CA ASP A 149 8.54 3.59 -0.53
C ASP A 149 7.52 4.01 -1.62
N PRO A 150 6.19 3.80 -1.47
CA PRO A 150 5.23 4.24 -2.48
C PRO A 150 5.21 5.76 -2.73
N HIS A 151 5.48 6.56 -1.70
CA HIS A 151 5.51 8.02 -1.77
C HIS A 151 6.78 8.53 -2.47
N ALA A 152 7.93 7.86 -2.25
CA ALA A 152 9.21 8.22 -2.84
C ALA A 152 9.18 8.31 -4.38
N TRP A 153 8.31 7.51 -5.04
CA TRP A 153 8.12 7.58 -6.49
C TRP A 153 7.75 8.98 -6.99
N VAL A 154 7.09 9.83 -6.20
CA VAL A 154 6.70 11.17 -6.63
C VAL A 154 7.89 12.13 -6.75
N ILE A 155 8.98 11.87 -6.02
CA ILE A 155 10.11 12.79 -5.89
C ILE A 155 10.65 13.25 -7.27
N PRO A 156 10.93 12.37 -8.24
CA PRO A 156 11.42 12.80 -9.56
C PRO A 156 10.46 13.72 -10.31
N ARG A 157 9.16 13.69 -9.98
CA ARG A 157 8.06 14.39 -10.67
C ARG A 157 7.71 15.75 -10.06
N LEU A 158 8.29 16.09 -8.90
CA LEU A 158 8.11 17.37 -8.22
C LEU A 158 9.25 18.34 -8.55
N HIS A 159 9.00 19.64 -8.33
CA HIS A 159 9.99 20.70 -8.53
C HIS A 159 9.87 21.78 -7.44
N GLY A 160 10.93 22.56 -7.26
CA GLY A 160 10.95 23.73 -6.36
C GLY A 160 10.56 23.38 -4.92
N ARG A 161 9.72 24.24 -4.31
CA ARG A 161 9.27 24.11 -2.91
C ARG A 161 8.59 22.76 -2.63
N ALA A 162 7.77 22.25 -3.56
CA ALA A 162 7.08 20.98 -3.37
C ALA A 162 8.06 19.80 -3.28
N LYS A 163 9.10 19.77 -4.14
CA LYS A 163 10.16 18.76 -4.07
C LYS A 163 10.97 18.87 -2.79
N ALA A 164 11.38 20.09 -2.42
CA ALA A 164 12.15 20.30 -1.20
C ALA A 164 11.36 19.87 0.06
N GLY A 165 10.06 20.18 0.13
CA GLY A 165 9.18 19.75 1.21
C GLY A 165 9.03 18.23 1.25
N MET A 166 8.69 17.59 0.12
CA MET A 166 8.53 16.14 0.05
C MET A 166 9.80 15.40 0.50
N VAL A 167 10.97 15.80 -0.03
CA VAL A 167 12.25 15.17 0.35
C VAL A 167 12.58 15.39 1.83
N ALA A 168 12.19 16.52 2.42
CA ALA A 168 12.42 16.76 3.85
C ALA A 168 11.60 15.81 4.73
N VAL A 169 10.34 15.54 4.36
CA VAL A 169 9.51 14.57 5.09
C VAL A 169 10.02 13.16 4.84
N GLU A 170 10.25 12.76 3.59
CA GLU A 170 10.80 11.44 3.24
C GLU A 170 12.15 11.17 3.93
N PHE A 171 13.01 12.18 4.08
CA PHE A 171 14.26 12.03 4.83
C PHE A 171 14.02 11.62 6.29
N ASP A 172 12.98 12.16 6.92
CA ASP A 172 12.55 11.77 8.27
C ASP A 172 11.97 10.35 8.28
N GLU A 173 11.08 10.01 7.34
CA GLU A 173 10.52 8.65 7.17
C GLU A 173 11.62 7.58 7.02
N PHE A 174 12.71 7.93 6.34
CA PHE A 174 13.91 7.10 6.19
C PHE A 174 14.95 7.29 7.31
N GLY A 175 14.50 7.67 8.50
CA GLY A 175 15.30 7.69 9.75
C GLY A 175 16.34 8.80 9.82
N ALA A 176 16.24 9.83 8.99
CA ALA A 176 17.18 10.95 8.94
C ALA A 176 18.66 10.52 8.83
N GLY A 177 18.92 9.42 8.13
CA GLY A 177 20.25 8.82 7.96
C GLY A 177 20.66 7.80 9.04
N ARG A 178 19.75 7.45 9.94
CA ARG A 178 19.93 6.43 10.98
C ARG A 178 19.08 5.19 10.63
N PRO A 179 19.70 4.06 10.28
CA PRO A 179 18.97 2.90 9.77
C PRO A 179 18.01 2.28 10.81
N ASP A 180 18.32 2.43 12.10
CA ASP A 180 17.50 1.98 13.23
C ASP A 180 16.33 2.91 13.56
N GLU A 181 16.27 4.10 12.95
CA GLU A 181 15.14 5.03 13.08
C GLU A 181 14.27 5.09 11.82
N ILE A 182 14.53 4.25 10.81
CA ILE A 182 13.63 4.11 9.65
C ILE A 182 12.26 3.68 10.18
N HIS A 183 11.18 4.36 9.78
CA HIS A 183 9.84 4.12 10.32
C HIS A 183 9.36 2.67 10.14
N ALA A 184 9.73 2.04 9.02
CA ALA A 184 9.48 0.61 8.80
C ALA A 184 10.17 -0.29 9.84
N GLU A 185 11.36 0.08 10.34
CA GLU A 185 12.05 -0.65 11.41
C GLU A 185 11.36 -0.43 12.76
N LEU A 186 10.97 0.82 13.06
CA LEU A 186 10.23 1.15 14.28
C LEU A 186 8.88 0.41 14.34
N PHE A 187 8.17 0.30 13.22
CA PHE A 187 6.93 -0.46 13.13
C PHE A 187 7.17 -1.96 13.36
N ALA A 188 8.26 -2.50 12.81
CA ALA A 188 8.62 -3.90 13.01
C ALA A 188 9.03 -4.21 14.46
N ASP A 189 9.62 -3.25 15.17
CA ASP A 189 9.89 -3.35 16.60
C ASP A 189 8.60 -3.33 17.43
N LEU A 190 7.65 -2.44 17.09
CA LEU A 190 6.29 -2.46 17.65
C LEU A 190 5.63 -3.84 17.44
N MET A 191 5.72 -4.41 16.24
CA MET A 191 5.19 -5.74 15.95
C MET A 191 5.85 -6.82 16.82
N THR A 192 7.17 -6.72 17.03
CA THR A 192 7.91 -7.64 17.90
C THR A 192 7.41 -7.57 19.34
N ASP A 193 7.18 -6.36 19.86
CA ASP A 193 6.62 -6.15 21.20
C ASP A 193 5.19 -6.70 21.33
N LEU A 194 4.41 -6.63 20.25
CA LEU A 194 3.08 -7.24 20.16
C LEU A 194 3.11 -8.77 19.97
N LYS A 195 4.30 -9.37 19.81
CA LYS A 195 4.55 -10.79 19.54
C LYS A 195 4.03 -11.26 18.19
N LEU A 196 4.15 -10.41 17.17
CA LEU A 196 3.81 -10.69 15.79
C LEU A 196 5.04 -11.13 14.98
N GLU A 197 4.80 -11.80 13.86
CA GLU A 197 5.84 -12.07 12.87
C GLU A 197 6.15 -10.79 12.08
N THR A 198 7.42 -10.54 11.79
CA THR A 198 7.86 -9.28 11.16
C THR A 198 8.39 -9.49 9.74
N ALA A 199 8.43 -10.72 9.25
CA ALA A 199 8.75 -11.02 7.87
C ALA A 199 7.82 -10.22 6.92
N TYR A 200 8.43 -9.56 5.94
CA TYR A 200 7.70 -8.77 4.96
C TYR A 200 6.66 -9.64 4.24
N GLY A 201 5.44 -9.14 4.06
CA GLY A 201 4.35 -9.86 3.40
C GLY A 201 3.74 -11.04 4.18
N HIS A 202 4.17 -11.33 5.42
CA HIS A 202 3.70 -12.51 6.17
C HIS A 202 2.17 -12.57 6.32
N TYR A 203 1.52 -11.43 6.53
CA TYR A 203 0.08 -11.34 6.78
C TYR A 203 -0.78 -11.14 5.53
N VAL A 204 -0.20 -11.20 4.32
CA VAL A 204 -0.94 -10.93 3.07
C VAL A 204 -2.15 -11.86 2.92
N ASP A 205 -1.99 -13.15 3.22
CA ASP A 205 -3.06 -14.15 3.07
C ASP A 205 -4.22 -13.92 4.04
N ALA A 206 -3.97 -13.29 5.19
CA ALA A 206 -4.97 -12.94 6.18
C ALA A 206 -5.63 -11.58 5.93
N ALA A 207 -5.01 -10.71 5.13
CA ALA A 207 -5.49 -9.34 4.96
C ALA A 207 -6.74 -9.26 4.08
N PRO A 208 -7.78 -8.50 4.48
CA PRO A 208 -8.98 -8.34 3.68
C PRO A 208 -8.76 -7.39 2.49
N ALA A 209 -9.69 -7.41 1.54
CA ALA A 209 -9.63 -6.57 0.34
C ALA A 209 -9.51 -5.07 0.65
N GLU A 210 -10.15 -4.59 1.72
CA GLU A 210 -10.09 -3.19 2.16
C GLU A 210 -8.68 -2.79 2.56
N ALA A 211 -7.95 -3.66 3.27
CA ALA A 211 -6.55 -3.42 3.62
C ALA A 211 -5.70 -3.35 2.34
N LEU A 212 -5.85 -4.32 1.44
CA LEU A 212 -5.13 -4.34 0.16
C LEU A 212 -5.42 -3.10 -0.69
N ALA A 213 -6.68 -2.66 -0.76
CA ALA A 213 -7.09 -1.48 -1.53
C ALA A 213 -6.39 -0.20 -1.06
N THR A 214 -6.25 0.00 0.25
CA THR A 214 -5.53 1.17 0.79
C THR A 214 -4.05 1.17 0.40
N VAL A 215 -3.39 0.00 0.41
CA VAL A 215 -1.97 -0.12 0.00
C VAL A 215 -1.81 0.03 -1.51
N ASN A 216 -2.71 -0.57 -2.28
CA ASN A 216 -2.72 -0.50 -3.75
C ASN A 216 -2.94 0.93 -4.25
N LEU A 217 -3.76 1.72 -3.55
CA LEU A 217 -4.01 3.13 -3.87
C LEU A 217 -2.70 3.95 -3.90
N MET A 218 -1.84 3.76 -2.90
CA MET A 218 -0.55 4.46 -2.80
C MET A 218 0.34 4.12 -3.99
N SER A 219 0.41 2.83 -4.37
CA SER A 219 1.23 2.36 -5.49
C SER A 219 0.66 2.80 -6.85
N LEU A 220 -0.66 2.81 -7.01
CA LEU A 220 -1.34 3.37 -8.18
C LEU A 220 -0.94 4.83 -8.37
N PHE A 221 -1.04 5.65 -7.32
CA PHE A 221 -0.66 7.06 -7.40
C PHE A 221 0.85 7.26 -7.59
N GLY A 222 1.65 6.40 -6.97
CA GLY A 222 3.11 6.40 -7.04
C GLY A 222 3.67 6.01 -8.41
N LEU A 223 3.13 5.01 -9.09
CA LEU A 223 3.68 4.60 -10.38
C LEU A 223 3.21 5.50 -11.54
N HIS A 224 2.08 6.20 -11.37
CA HIS A 224 1.49 7.02 -12.43
C HIS A 224 1.79 8.53 -12.29
N ARG A 225 2.63 9.05 -13.19
CA ARG A 225 2.97 10.50 -13.21
C ARG A 225 1.77 11.43 -13.27
N ALA A 226 0.71 11.01 -13.97
CA ALA A 226 -0.53 11.79 -14.07
C ALA A 226 -1.22 11.96 -12.71
N LEU A 227 -1.04 11.02 -11.79
CA LEU A 227 -1.64 10.98 -10.46
C LEU A 227 -0.75 11.57 -9.36
N ARG A 228 0.37 12.23 -9.70
CA ARG A 228 1.28 12.85 -8.70
C ARG A 228 0.57 13.78 -7.71
N GLY A 229 -0.49 14.48 -8.14
CA GLY A 229 -1.28 15.35 -7.26
C GLY A 229 -2.12 14.55 -6.26
N ALA A 230 -2.66 13.40 -6.69
CA ALA A 230 -3.35 12.47 -5.81
C ALA A 230 -2.38 11.86 -4.78
N LEU A 231 -1.16 11.48 -5.18
CA LEU A 231 -0.15 10.99 -4.23
C LEU A 231 0.22 12.06 -3.19
N VAL A 232 0.48 13.30 -3.62
CA VAL A 232 0.79 14.40 -2.68
C VAL A 232 -0.39 14.72 -1.76
N GLY A 233 -1.61 14.71 -2.29
CA GLY A 233 -2.83 14.93 -1.49
C GLY A 233 -3.06 13.81 -0.49
N HIS A 234 -2.87 12.56 -0.91
CA HIS A 234 -2.94 11.39 -0.03
C HIS A 234 -1.91 11.50 1.09
N PHE A 235 -0.63 11.74 0.76
CA PHE A 235 0.45 11.89 1.73
C PHE A 235 0.21 13.02 2.74
N ALA A 236 -0.47 14.09 2.34
CA ALA A 236 -0.81 15.18 3.25
C ALA A 236 -2.01 14.88 4.16
N ALA A 237 -2.77 13.81 3.90
CA ALA A 237 -3.96 13.43 4.64
C ALA A 237 -3.77 12.24 5.59
N VAL A 238 -2.67 11.48 5.43
CA VAL A 238 -2.36 10.30 6.24
C VAL A 238 -1.25 10.56 7.24
#